data_AF-A0A9C8L9T0-F1
#
_entry.id   AF-A0A9C8L9T0-F1
#
_cell.length_a   1.000
_cell.length_b   1.000
_cell.length_c   1.000
_cell.angle_alpha   90.00
_cell.angle_beta   90.00
_cell.angle_gamma   90.00
#
_symmetry.space_group_name_H-M   'P 1'
#
loop_
_entity.id
_entity.type
_entity.pdbx_description
1 polymer ?
#
loop_
_entity_poly.entity_id
_entity_poly.type
_entity_poly.pdbx_seq_one_letter_code
_entity_poly.pdbx_strand_id
1 'polypeptide(L)'
;MSVTEMDARRCWYRNWRFWVGGAVSVVLIVWAAWALDWRQVGRALRSADVGWTALALATVLLTIAARVLRWRGLLLPQRFGPLKLLKALLVGQVVNYLVFSQLGIVARAAALGEGHRARALGTVALEKLWDVLMLLGLIVALSLVLTLPEWLALPARLLGIGAVAIILFLLATVLFRRRGAPRLFPALERIPLTRWLISLL
;
A
#
# COMPACT_ATOMS: atom_id res chain seq x y z
N MET A 1 13.53 27.24 12.65
CA MET A 1 12.15 27.11 12.13
C MET A 1 11.99 28.13 11.03
N SER A 2 12.08 27.70 9.77
CA SER A 2 12.14 28.60 8.60
C SER A 2 10.77 28.83 7.98
N VAL A 3 10.58 30.03 7.45
CA VAL A 3 9.35 30.58 6.83
C VAL A 3 8.70 29.66 5.77
N THR A 4 9.49 28.79 5.14
CA THR A 4 9.03 27.83 4.12
C THR A 4 8.07 26.74 4.62
N GLU A 5 8.11 26.35 5.90
CA GLU A 5 7.18 25.35 6.46
C GLU A 5 5.77 25.91 6.72
N MET A 6 5.64 27.23 6.92
CA MET A 6 4.35 27.88 7.17
C MET A 6 3.50 27.99 5.90
N ASP A 7 4.12 28.21 4.73
CA ASP A 7 3.42 28.36 3.46
C ASP A 7 2.85 27.03 2.94
N ALA A 8 3.60 25.93 3.10
CA ALA A 8 3.16 24.60 2.71
C ALA A 8 1.94 24.14 3.52
N ARG A 9 1.89 24.47 4.82
CA ARG A 9 0.73 24.21 5.68
C ARG A 9 -0.50 24.98 5.18
N ARG A 10 -0.36 26.26 4.81
CA ARG A 10 -1.46 27.12 4.34
C ARG A 10 -2.15 26.62 3.07
N CYS A 11 -1.41 25.95 2.18
CA CYS A 11 -1.93 25.44 0.92
C CYS A 11 -2.84 24.20 1.09
N TRP A 12 -2.61 23.40 2.14
CA TRP A 12 -3.39 22.19 2.42
C TRP A 12 -4.83 22.52 2.87
N TYR A 13 -5.01 23.44 3.83
CA TYR A 13 -6.35 23.81 4.36
C TYR A 13 -7.19 24.64 3.37
N ARG A 14 -6.58 25.22 2.35
CA ARG A 14 -7.27 26.05 1.34
C ARG A 14 -7.74 25.24 0.12
N ASN A 15 -7.55 23.92 0.13
CA ASN A 15 -8.05 23.06 -0.94
C ASN A 15 -9.47 22.60 -0.59
N TRP A 16 -10.46 23.00 -1.39
CA TRP A 16 -11.88 22.66 -1.18
C TRP A 16 -12.12 21.14 -1.06
N ARG A 17 -11.29 20.34 -1.74
CA ARG A 17 -11.31 18.86 -1.69
C ARG A 17 -11.08 18.31 -0.28
N PHE A 18 -10.28 18.99 0.54
CA PHE A 18 -10.03 18.61 1.94
C PHE A 18 -11.30 18.79 2.78
N TRP A 19 -11.97 19.94 2.63
CA TRP A 19 -13.21 20.23 3.34
C TRP A 19 -14.36 19.32 2.91
N VAL A 20 -14.49 19.03 1.61
CA VAL A 20 -15.49 18.08 1.10
C VAL A 20 -15.23 16.68 1.64
N GLY A 21 -13.98 16.19 1.60
CA GLY A 21 -13.63 14.90 2.17
C GLY A 21 -13.91 14.82 3.68
N GLY A 22 -13.59 15.90 4.41
CA GLY A 22 -13.88 16.03 5.83
C GLY A 22 -15.39 16.01 6.13
N ALA A 23 -16.17 16.81 5.40
CA ALA A 23 -17.63 16.88 5.55
C ALA A 23 -18.29 15.54 5.25
N VAL A 24 -17.92 14.88 4.14
CA VAL A 24 -18.42 13.55 3.79
C VAL A 24 -18.08 12.53 4.88
N SER A 25 -16.85 12.55 5.40
CA SER A 25 -16.43 11.65 6.48
C SER A 25 -17.27 11.85 7.74
N VAL A 26 -17.51 13.10 8.14
CA VAL A 26 -18.33 13.43 9.30
C VAL A 26 -19.78 12.97 9.09
N VAL A 27 -20.37 13.25 7.92
CA VAL A 27 -21.73 12.83 7.59
C VAL A 27 -21.87 11.30 7.65
N LEU A 28 -20.91 10.57 7.07
CA LEU A 28 -20.93 9.10 7.12
C LEU A 28 -20.78 8.56 8.54
N ILE A 29 -19.92 9.15 9.36
CA ILE A 29 -19.74 8.75 10.76
C ILE A 29 -21.03 8.99 11.56
N VAL A 30 -21.63 10.18 11.42
CA VAL A 30 -22.88 10.52 12.10
C VAL A 30 -24.00 9.59 11.63
N TRP A 31 -24.10 9.35 10.33
CA TRP A 31 -25.11 8.46 9.76
C TRP A 31 -24.94 7.02 10.26
N ALA A 32 -23.72 6.49 10.27
CA ALA A 32 -23.43 5.16 10.81
C ALA A 32 -23.77 5.08 12.30
N ALA A 33 -23.36 6.07 13.09
CA ALA A 33 -23.66 6.17 14.52
C ALA A 33 -25.16 6.21 14.81
N TRP A 34 -25.94 6.81 13.92
CA TRP A 34 -27.38 6.89 14.04
C TRP A 34 -28.11 5.61 13.58
N ALA A 35 -27.55 4.93 12.57
CA ALA A 35 -28.07 3.65 12.08
C ALA A 35 -27.80 2.46 13.02
N LEU A 36 -26.83 2.59 13.94
CA LEU A 36 -26.41 1.53 14.86
C LEU A 36 -27.27 1.48 16.13
N ASP A 37 -27.75 0.29 16.48
CA ASP A 37 -28.28 0.02 17.82
C ASP A 37 -27.13 -0.22 18.80
N TRP A 38 -26.80 0.81 19.58
CA TRP A 38 -25.74 0.78 20.58
C TRP A 38 -25.90 -0.32 21.64
N ARG A 39 -27.13 -0.78 21.92
CA ARG A 39 -27.37 -1.91 22.83
C ARG A 39 -26.97 -3.23 22.21
N GLN A 40 -27.16 -3.39 20.90
CA GLN A 40 -26.66 -4.57 20.17
C GLN A 40 -25.14 -4.56 20.10
N VAL A 41 -24.52 -3.41 19.82
CA VAL A 41 -23.05 -3.26 19.82
C VAL A 41 -22.46 -3.65 21.18
N GLY A 42 -23.02 -3.14 22.28
CA GLY A 42 -22.55 -3.46 23.63
C GLY A 42 -22.69 -4.95 23.98
N ARG A 43 -23.77 -5.60 23.53
CA ARG A 43 -23.95 -7.05 23.69
C ARG A 43 -22.93 -7.85 22.89
N ALA A 44 -22.73 -7.49 21.62
CA ALA A 44 -21.76 -8.13 20.74
C ALA A 44 -20.32 -8.05 21.29
N LEU A 45 -19.94 -6.90 21.86
CA LEU A 45 -18.64 -6.72 22.50
C LEU A 45 -18.47 -7.59 23.76
N ARG A 46 -19.53 -7.80 24.54
CA ARG A 46 -19.48 -8.68 25.72
C ARG A 46 -19.48 -10.15 25.38
N SER A 47 -20.11 -10.53 24.27
CA SER A 47 -20.10 -11.91 23.76
C SER A 47 -18.86 -12.25 22.93
N ALA A 48 -17.97 -11.28 22.69
CA ALA A 48 -16.76 -11.52 21.93
C ALA A 48 -15.82 -12.45 22.70
N ASP A 49 -15.33 -13.48 22.01
CA ASP A 49 -14.36 -14.40 22.58
C ASP A 49 -13.02 -13.68 22.82
N VAL A 50 -12.56 -13.71 24.06
CA VAL A 50 -11.34 -13.01 24.49
C VAL A 50 -10.10 -13.62 23.83
N GLY A 51 -10.09 -14.93 23.58
CA GLY A 51 -9.00 -15.64 22.91
C GLY A 51 -8.83 -15.19 21.46
N TRP A 52 -9.92 -15.18 20.69
CA TRP A 52 -9.90 -14.68 19.31
C TRP A 52 -9.56 -13.19 19.24
N THR A 53 -10.07 -12.40 20.18
CA THR A 53 -9.76 -10.96 20.26
C THR A 53 -8.29 -10.72 20.57
N ALA A 54 -7.71 -11.47 21.51
CA ALA A 54 -6.29 -11.38 21.85
C ALA A 54 -5.40 -11.83 20.69
N LEU A 55 -5.78 -12.88 19.96
CA LEU A 55 -5.06 -13.34 18.76
C LEU A 55 -5.10 -12.28 17.65
N ALA A 56 -6.26 -11.68 17.39
CA ALA A 56 -6.39 -10.59 16.45
C ALA A 56 -5.50 -9.39 16.85
N LEU A 57 -5.47 -9.03 18.13
CA LEU A 57 -4.60 -7.97 18.62
C LEU A 57 -3.12 -8.31 18.46
N ALA A 58 -2.72 -9.55 18.79
CA ALA A 58 -1.34 -10.02 18.66
C ALA A 58 -0.86 -9.98 17.21
N THR A 59 -1.69 -10.40 16.25
CA THR A 59 -1.34 -10.34 14.81
C THR A 59 -1.15 -8.90 14.32
N VAL A 60 -1.97 -7.96 14.78
CA VAL A 60 -1.79 -6.52 14.48
C VAL A 60 -0.46 -6.00 15.03
N LEU A 61 -0.14 -6.31 16.30
CA LEU A 61 1.12 -5.88 16.93
C LEU A 61 2.34 -6.49 16.24
N LEU A 62 2.29 -7.77 15.89
CA LEU A 62 3.35 -8.46 15.15
C LEU A 62 3.55 -7.83 13.75
N THR A 63 2.46 -7.47 13.07
CA THR A 63 2.52 -6.78 11.78
C THR A 63 3.23 -5.43 11.88
N ILE A 64 2.91 -4.65 12.92
CA ILE A 64 3.57 -3.37 13.18
C ILE A 64 5.05 -3.58 13.51
N ALA A 65 5.38 -4.55 14.35
CA ALA A 65 6.76 -4.87 14.72
C ALA A 65 7.60 -5.30 13.51
N ALA A 66 7.07 -6.20 12.67
CA ALA A 66 7.72 -6.63 11.43
C ALA A 66 7.99 -5.45 10.48
N ARG A 67 7.04 -4.51 10.37
CA ARG A 67 7.23 -3.27 9.60
C ARG A 67 8.35 -2.42 10.20
N VAL A 68 8.36 -2.19 11.50
CA VAL A 68 9.42 -1.42 12.18
C VAL A 68 10.79 -2.04 11.91
N LEU A 69 10.92 -3.37 12.03
CA LEU A 69 12.17 -4.09 11.76
C LEU A 69 12.61 -3.95 10.29
N ARG A 70 11.68 -4.14 9.35
CA ARG A 70 11.94 -3.98 7.90
C ARG A 70 12.43 -2.58 7.57
N TRP A 71 11.76 -1.55 8.09
CA TRP A 71 12.15 -0.16 7.86
C TRP A 71 13.45 0.22 8.57
N ARG A 72 13.70 -0.35 9.76
CA ARG A 72 14.97 -0.18 10.46
C ARG A 72 16.13 -0.73 9.63
N GLY A 73 15.97 -1.88 8.99
CA GLY A 73 16.98 -2.44 8.09
C GLY A 73 17.20 -1.60 6.81
N LEU A 74 16.15 -1.00 6.27
CA LEU A 74 16.21 -0.19 5.05
C LEU A 74 16.89 1.19 5.23
N LEU A 75 16.94 1.69 6.48
CA LEU A 75 17.40 3.05 6.79
C LEU A 75 18.86 3.11 7.30
N LEU A 76 19.61 2.00 7.27
CA LEU A 76 21.05 2.06 7.58
C LEU A 76 21.75 2.89 6.50
N PRO A 77 22.47 3.97 6.87
CA PRO A 77 23.26 4.10 8.11
C PRO A 77 22.63 4.97 9.22
N GLN A 78 21.43 5.53 9.04
CA GLN A 78 20.83 6.40 10.04
C GLN A 78 20.24 5.60 11.20
N ARG A 79 20.96 5.59 12.35
CA ARG A 79 20.58 4.88 13.57
C ARG A 79 19.46 5.61 14.31
N PHE A 80 18.24 5.59 13.77
CA PHE A 80 17.06 6.01 14.53
C PHE A 80 16.73 4.96 15.61
N GLY A 81 16.45 5.40 16.83
CA GLY A 81 16.00 4.52 17.91
C GLY A 81 14.62 3.89 17.60
N PRO A 82 14.34 2.67 18.08
CA PRO A 82 13.13 1.90 17.70
C PRO A 82 11.82 2.65 18.03
N LEU A 83 11.77 3.37 19.15
CA LEU A 83 10.61 4.16 19.56
C LEU A 83 10.33 5.34 18.61
N LYS A 84 11.37 6.02 18.12
CA LYS A 84 11.22 7.14 17.18
C LYS A 84 10.71 6.63 15.83
N LEU A 85 11.19 5.46 15.40
CA LEU A 85 10.74 4.80 14.18
C LEU A 85 9.28 4.32 14.29
N LEU A 86 8.91 3.75 15.43
CA LEU A 86 7.53 3.35 15.72
C LEU A 86 6.58 4.55 15.66
N LYS A 87 6.91 5.66 16.32
CA LYS A 87 6.09 6.89 16.27
C LYS A 87 5.93 7.41 14.84
N ALA A 88 7.03 7.48 14.09
CA ALA A 88 7.00 7.93 12.69
C ALA A 88 6.14 7.01 11.81
N LEU A 89 6.24 5.69 12.00
CA LEU A 89 5.42 4.70 11.29
C LEU A 89 3.94 4.84 11.64
N LEU A 90 3.59 4.95 12.93
CA LEU A 90 2.20 5.09 13.37
C LEU A 90 1.56 6.39 12.83
N VAL A 91 2.26 7.51 12.91
CA VAL A 91 1.80 8.78 12.33
C VAL A 91 1.66 8.66 10.81
N GLY A 92 2.64 8.06 10.14
CA GLY A 92 2.58 7.79 8.71
C GLY A 92 1.41 6.88 8.34
N GLN A 93 1.05 5.92 9.20
CA GLN A 93 -0.06 5.00 8.99
C GLN A 93 -1.42 5.72 9.13
N VAL A 94 -1.57 6.56 10.15
CA VAL A 94 -2.76 7.42 10.31
C VAL A 94 -2.92 8.36 9.10
N VAL A 95 -1.83 9.01 8.66
CA VAL A 95 -1.86 9.87 7.47
C VAL A 95 -2.19 9.07 6.21
N ASN A 96 -1.65 7.84 6.08
CA ASN A 96 -1.97 6.96 4.95
C ASN A 96 -3.45 6.56 4.91
N TYR A 97 -4.08 6.32 6.07
CA TYR A 97 -5.52 6.05 6.15
C TYR A 97 -6.36 7.28 5.81
N LEU A 98 -5.92 8.49 6.19
CA LEU A 98 -6.70 9.72 6.00
C LEU A 98 -6.56 10.33 4.60
N VAL A 99 -5.35 10.27 4.03
CA VAL A 99 -5.01 11.01 2.79
C VAL A 99 -4.94 10.07 1.58
N PHE A 100 -5.21 8.76 1.76
CA PHE A 100 -4.93 7.71 0.76
C PHE A 100 -3.50 7.80 0.19
N SER A 101 -2.60 8.41 0.96
CA SER A 101 -1.32 8.88 0.46
C SER A 101 -0.31 7.76 0.58
N GLN A 102 0.00 7.14 -0.55
CA GLN A 102 1.08 6.16 -0.73
C GLN A 102 2.46 6.81 -0.56
N LEU A 103 2.72 7.39 0.62
CA LEU A 103 3.94 8.13 1.00
C LEU A 103 5.23 7.34 0.75
N GLY A 104 5.16 6.00 0.71
CA GLY A 104 6.31 5.14 0.40
C GLY A 104 6.82 5.26 -1.04
N ILE A 105 5.97 5.58 -2.01
CA ILE A 105 6.38 5.78 -3.42
C ILE A 105 7.10 7.12 -3.56
N VAL A 106 6.52 8.17 -2.98
CA VAL A 106 7.05 9.53 -3.04
C VAL A 106 8.40 9.63 -2.30
N ALA A 107 8.50 9.05 -1.11
CA ALA A 107 9.73 9.07 -0.32
C ALA A 107 10.89 8.30 -1.01
N ARG A 108 10.62 7.13 -1.61
CA ARG A 108 11.66 6.34 -2.30
C ARG A 108 12.02 6.92 -3.67
N ALA A 109 11.07 7.50 -4.41
CA ALA A 109 11.35 8.18 -5.67
C ALA A 109 12.15 9.49 -5.48
N ALA A 110 11.91 10.20 -4.38
CA ALA A 110 12.65 11.40 -4.01
C ALA A 110 14.07 11.11 -3.49
N ALA A 111 14.27 10.01 -2.76
CA ALA A 111 15.55 9.68 -2.14
C ALA A 111 16.63 9.11 -3.09
N LEU A 112 16.26 8.55 -4.25
CA LEU A 112 17.16 7.70 -5.05
C LEU A 112 17.76 8.33 -6.32
N GLY A 113 17.44 9.58 -6.66
CA GLY A 113 17.95 10.20 -7.89
C GLY A 113 17.49 9.48 -9.17
N GLU A 114 17.65 10.10 -10.34
CA GLU A 114 16.95 9.68 -11.56
C GLU A 114 17.26 8.24 -12.02
N GLY A 115 18.49 7.76 -11.77
CA GLY A 115 18.97 6.44 -12.20
C GLY A 115 18.46 5.23 -11.39
N HIS A 116 17.96 5.41 -10.16
CA HIS A 116 17.53 4.30 -9.29
C HIS A 116 16.02 4.28 -9.01
N ARG A 117 15.25 5.21 -9.59
CA ARG A 117 13.78 5.28 -9.47
C ARG A 117 13.10 3.99 -9.89
N ALA A 118 13.54 3.36 -10.98
CA ALA A 118 12.94 2.10 -11.47
C ALA A 118 13.08 0.95 -10.46
N ARG A 119 14.23 0.84 -9.79
CA ARG A 119 14.50 -0.20 -8.78
C ARG A 119 13.69 0.04 -7.50
N ALA A 120 13.58 1.31 -7.11
CA ALA A 120 12.76 1.74 -5.98
C ALA A 120 11.27 1.46 -6.20
N LEU A 121 10.75 1.82 -7.37
CA LEU A 121 9.37 1.55 -7.79
C LEU A 121 9.12 0.04 -7.90
N GLY A 122 10.05 -0.74 -8.45
CA GLY A 122 9.95 -2.20 -8.51
C GLY A 122 9.87 -2.84 -7.12
N THR A 123 10.63 -2.33 -6.15
CA THR A 123 10.60 -2.85 -4.77
C THR A 123 9.28 -2.53 -4.07
N VAL A 124 8.72 -1.33 -4.28
CA VAL A 124 7.40 -0.95 -3.75
C VAL A 124 6.30 -1.76 -4.42
N ALA A 125 6.34 -1.89 -5.75
CA ALA A 125 5.37 -2.67 -6.51
C ALA A 125 5.37 -4.13 -6.06
N LEU A 126 6.54 -4.71 -5.81
CA LEU A 126 6.66 -6.08 -5.29
C LEU A 126 6.10 -6.20 -3.86
N GLU A 127 6.36 -5.22 -2.99
CA GLU A 127 5.78 -5.16 -1.64
C GLU A 127 4.24 -5.11 -1.69
N LYS A 128 3.68 -4.30 -2.59
CA LYS A 128 2.23 -4.21 -2.77
C LYS A 128 1.62 -5.43 -3.45
N LEU A 129 2.34 -6.04 -4.38
CA LEU A 129 1.93 -7.30 -5.00
C LEU A 129 1.84 -8.40 -3.94
N TRP A 130 2.82 -8.51 -3.04
CA TRP A 130 2.79 -9.46 -1.93
C TRP A 130 1.62 -9.21 -0.96
N ASP A 131 1.36 -7.95 -0.59
CA ASP A 131 0.20 -7.60 0.25
C ASP A 131 -1.12 -8.06 -0.42
N VAL A 132 -1.29 -7.80 -1.72
CA VAL A 132 -2.48 -8.20 -2.48
C VAL A 132 -2.59 -9.72 -2.57
N LEU A 133 -1.50 -10.42 -2.92
CA LEU A 133 -1.47 -11.88 -3.01
C LEU A 133 -1.81 -12.55 -1.68
N MET A 134 -1.28 -12.05 -0.57
CA MET A 134 -1.60 -12.56 0.77
C MET A 134 -3.06 -12.34 1.14
N LEU A 135 -3.60 -11.16 0.84
CA LEU A 135 -5.02 -10.85 1.08
C LEU A 135 -5.92 -11.81 0.31
N LEU A 136 -5.62 -12.08 -0.96
CA LEU A 136 -6.40 -12.98 -1.80
C LEU A 136 -6.27 -14.42 -1.34
N GLY A 137 -5.05 -14.87 -1.00
CA GLY A 137 -4.82 -16.18 -0.43
C GLY A 137 -5.62 -16.37 0.86
N LEU A 138 -5.69 -15.34 1.70
CA LEU A 138 -6.50 -15.34 2.91
C LEU A 138 -8.00 -15.40 2.60
N ILE A 139 -8.50 -14.63 1.63
CA ILE A 139 -9.91 -14.68 1.20
C ILE A 139 -10.26 -16.07 0.69
N VAL A 140 -9.40 -16.68 -0.13
CA VAL A 140 -9.59 -18.06 -0.63
C VAL A 140 -9.59 -19.04 0.53
N ALA A 141 -8.61 -18.97 1.44
CA ALA A 141 -8.54 -19.86 2.60
C ALA A 141 -9.78 -19.74 3.49
N LEU A 142 -10.23 -18.52 3.78
CA LEU A 142 -11.46 -18.28 4.55
C LEU A 142 -12.69 -18.78 3.81
N SER A 143 -12.76 -18.66 2.48
CA SER A 143 -13.89 -19.18 1.68
C SER A 143 -14.01 -20.70 1.70
N LEU A 144 -12.91 -21.42 1.93
CA LEU A 144 -12.90 -22.88 2.03
C LEU A 144 -13.36 -23.36 3.41
N VAL A 145 -13.17 -22.54 4.44
CA VAL A 145 -13.49 -22.88 5.84
C VAL A 145 -14.84 -22.31 6.28
N LEU A 146 -15.23 -21.15 5.74
CA LEU A 146 -16.40 -20.37 6.15
C LEU A 146 -17.33 -20.10 4.97
N THR A 147 -18.64 -20.19 5.21
CA THR A 147 -19.66 -19.70 4.29
C THR A 147 -19.68 -18.17 4.30
N LEU A 148 -19.09 -17.58 3.28
CA LEU A 148 -19.12 -16.13 3.09
C LEU A 148 -20.56 -15.65 2.86
N PRO A 149 -21.02 -14.60 3.55
CA PRO A 149 -22.33 -14.03 3.30
C PRO A 149 -22.40 -13.46 1.88
N GLU A 150 -23.59 -13.46 1.27
CA GLU A 150 -23.78 -13.15 -0.16
C GLU A 150 -23.25 -11.76 -0.55
N TRP A 151 -23.40 -10.78 0.35
CA TRP A 151 -22.88 -9.42 0.17
C TRP A 151 -21.35 -9.36 0.05
N LEU A 152 -20.64 -10.37 0.59
CA LEU A 152 -19.19 -10.47 0.56
C LEU A 152 -18.68 -11.46 -0.50
N ALA A 153 -19.51 -12.44 -0.89
CA ALA A 153 -19.15 -13.47 -1.87
C ALA A 153 -18.87 -12.89 -3.26
N LEU A 154 -19.69 -11.95 -3.75
CA LEU A 154 -19.49 -11.33 -5.07
C LEU A 154 -18.21 -10.46 -5.11
N PRO A 155 -17.97 -9.52 -4.18
CA PRO A 155 -16.72 -8.78 -4.11
C PRO A 155 -15.48 -9.69 -4.00
N ALA A 156 -15.56 -10.74 -3.18
CA ALA A 156 -14.46 -11.69 -3.01
C ALA A 156 -14.11 -12.42 -4.32
N ARG A 157 -15.12 -12.89 -5.07
CA ARG A 157 -14.92 -13.54 -6.38
C ARG A 157 -14.32 -12.59 -7.42
N LEU A 158 -14.84 -11.36 -7.52
CA LEU A 158 -14.34 -10.37 -8.47
C LEU A 158 -12.88 -9.99 -8.20
N LEU A 159 -12.52 -9.80 -6.92
CA LEU A 159 -11.14 -9.56 -6.51
C LEU A 159 -10.24 -10.78 -6.82
N GLY A 160 -10.72 -11.99 -6.55
CA GLY A 160 -10.04 -13.23 -6.90
C GLY A 160 -9.72 -13.34 -8.40
N ILE A 161 -10.73 -13.15 -9.25
CA ILE A 161 -10.59 -13.19 -10.72
C ILE A 161 -9.63 -12.10 -11.20
N GLY A 162 -9.82 -10.86 -10.73
CA GLY A 162 -8.97 -9.73 -11.10
C GLY A 162 -7.50 -9.98 -10.75
N ALA A 163 -7.24 -10.61 -9.62
CA ALA A 163 -5.88 -10.94 -9.23
C ALA A 163 -5.25 -12.06 -10.07
N VAL A 164 -6.00 -13.13 -10.36
CA VAL A 164 -5.54 -14.19 -11.27
C VAL A 164 -5.22 -13.57 -12.63
N ALA A 165 -6.05 -12.67 -13.15
CA ALA A 165 -5.80 -11.95 -14.39
C ALA A 165 -4.52 -11.11 -14.34
N ILE A 166 -4.26 -10.39 -13.24
CA ILE A 166 -3.00 -9.63 -13.05
C ILE A 166 -1.79 -10.57 -13.01
N ILE A 167 -1.86 -11.68 -12.29
CA ILE A 167 -0.77 -12.66 -12.22
C ILE A 167 -0.49 -13.24 -13.61
N LEU A 168 -1.54 -13.62 -14.35
CA LEU A 168 -1.40 -14.14 -15.71
C LEU A 168 -0.85 -13.09 -16.67
N PHE A 169 -1.26 -11.82 -16.56
CA PHE A 169 -0.72 -10.72 -17.34
C PHE A 169 0.77 -10.51 -17.05
N LEU A 170 1.17 -10.48 -15.78
CA LEU A 170 2.58 -10.38 -15.38
C LEU A 170 3.38 -11.59 -15.87
N LEU A 171 2.84 -12.80 -15.74
CA LEU A 171 3.48 -14.01 -16.25
C LEU A 171 3.62 -13.97 -17.78
N ALA A 172 2.58 -13.54 -18.50
CA ALA A 172 2.60 -13.39 -19.95
C ALA A 172 3.64 -12.37 -20.40
N THR A 173 3.75 -11.21 -19.75
CA THR A 173 4.80 -10.22 -20.06
C THR A 173 6.20 -10.78 -19.80
N VAL A 174 6.42 -11.52 -18.70
CA VAL A 174 7.71 -12.15 -18.40
C VAL A 174 8.04 -13.23 -19.43
N LEU A 175 7.08 -14.09 -19.78
CA LEU A 175 7.24 -15.14 -20.80
C LEU A 175 7.48 -14.53 -22.19
N PHE A 176 6.80 -13.44 -22.54
CA PHE A 176 7.00 -12.72 -23.80
C PHE A 176 8.38 -12.07 -23.86
N ARG A 177 8.87 -11.48 -22.77
CA ARG A 177 10.26 -10.98 -22.68
C ARG A 177 11.30 -12.09 -22.74
N ARG A 178 11.02 -13.26 -22.15
CA ARG A 178 11.89 -14.45 -22.23
C ARG A 178 11.88 -15.11 -23.60
N ARG A 179 10.75 -15.07 -24.33
CA ARG A 179 10.65 -15.51 -25.73
C ARG A 179 11.15 -14.46 -26.72
N GLY A 180 11.28 -13.20 -26.30
CA GLY A 180 11.60 -12.03 -27.14
C GLY A 180 13.03 -11.47 -27.05
N ALA A 181 14.01 -12.22 -26.53
CA ALA A 181 15.43 -11.93 -26.74
C ALA A 181 16.21 -13.25 -26.72
N PRO A 182 16.72 -13.76 -27.88
CA PRO A 182 17.48 -13.00 -28.88
C PRO A 182 17.06 -13.27 -30.35
N ARG A 183 17.06 -12.23 -31.22
CA ARG A 183 17.43 -12.29 -32.66
C ARG A 183 17.16 -11.02 -33.50
N LEU A 184 16.49 -9.98 -33.00
CA LEU A 184 16.11 -8.83 -33.84
C LEU A 184 17.04 -7.59 -33.77
N PHE A 185 18.15 -7.64 -33.04
CA PHE A 185 19.08 -6.50 -32.93
C PHE A 185 20.50 -6.68 -33.53
N PRO A 186 20.73 -7.31 -34.70
CA PRO A 186 21.95 -7.05 -35.47
C PRO A 186 21.81 -5.89 -36.47
N ALA A 187 20.59 -5.45 -36.78
CA ALA A 187 20.34 -4.50 -37.87
C ALA A 187 20.34 -3.02 -37.44
N LEU A 188 20.02 -2.72 -36.17
CA LEU A 188 19.91 -1.33 -35.69
C LEU A 188 21.24 -0.71 -35.22
N GLU A 189 22.33 -1.48 -35.17
CA GLU A 189 23.65 -0.98 -34.78
C GLU A 189 24.38 -0.21 -35.90
N ARG A 190 23.80 -0.14 -37.10
CA ARG A 190 24.37 0.59 -38.24
C ARG A 190 23.95 2.06 -38.30
N ILE A 191 23.11 2.54 -37.39
CA ILE A 191 22.64 3.94 -37.39
C ILE A 191 23.45 4.73 -36.35
N PRO A 192 24.31 5.67 -36.77
CA PRO A 192 25.25 6.39 -35.88
C PRO A 192 24.60 7.36 -34.88
N LEU A 193 23.26 7.49 -34.88
CA LEU A 193 22.52 8.40 -33.99
C LEU A 193 22.37 7.91 -32.54
N THR A 194 22.65 6.65 -32.25
CA THR A 194 22.52 6.10 -30.88
C THR A 194 23.65 6.52 -29.94
N ARG A 195 24.78 7.01 -30.48
CA ARG A 195 25.92 7.48 -29.65
C ARG A 195 25.65 8.80 -28.94
N TRP A 196 24.82 9.68 -29.52
CA TRP A 196 24.48 10.99 -28.93
C TRP A 196 23.45 10.92 -27.78
N LEU A 197 22.61 9.88 -27.76
CA LEU A 197 21.58 9.71 -26.73
C LEU A 197 22.10 9.03 -25.44
N ILE A 198 23.25 8.36 -25.52
CA ILE A 198 23.87 7.67 -24.37
C ILE A 198 24.79 8.61 -23.58
N SER A 199 25.26 9.72 -24.18
CA SER A 199 26.09 10.71 -23.50
C SER A 199 25.31 11.77 -22.70
N LEU A 200 23.97 11.72 -22.72
CA LEU A 200 23.07 12.66 -22.04
C LEU A 200 22.21 11.99 -20.94
N LEU A 201 22.47 10.71 -20.66
CA LEU A 201 21.88 9.88 -19.60
C LEU A 201 22.98 9.38 -18.66
#